data_AF-A0A3N5YXB6-F1
#
_entry.id   AF-A0A3N5YXB6-F1
#
_cell.length_a   1.000
_cell.length_b   1.000
_cell.length_c   1.000
_cell.angle_alpha   90.00
_cell.angle_beta   90.00
_cell.angle_gamma   90.00
#
_symmetry.space_group_name_H-M   'P 1'
#
loop_
_entity.id
_entity.type
_entity.pdbx_description
1 polymer ?
#
loop_
_entity_poly.entity_id
_entity_poly.type
_entity_poly.pdbx_seq_one_letter_code
_entity_poly.pdbx_strand_id
1 'polypeptide(L)'
;LPLGIAVATRTVEQGPRDVALLYFVNTAGAIAGSLVAGFALVPRFGLQGTVLVAATAALAGALVVSFVALATRTRAVAFAAVALASFVALFAGPRWDRDLLAAGAYKYAPYVAHLDLVSALKAGTLLFHEDGAAGTVTVRRVAGITSLAIDGKVDASNGGDMLTQKLLAHLPMLMHDSPSRVAVIGLGSGVTVGAALRHPAREVEVIEISREVVRASEFFKKDNGDALTDPRTRLVLGDGRTHLALGGVAYDVIISEPSNPWMSGMAALFTREFFYLARRRLRPGGLFCQWAHTYDMSDADLRSIVATFTDVFPGAALFLAGEADVLLVGGTEPLDGRLERIDAAIRRPGVAADLHAVNVDDTFSLLSLYVAGGRRLAGYSAGAVRQTDDRLALEYSAPSAIYGRSTNENLERLLHLRQGEPAPRAITSEAKRAGAREWTNRGRMLLSAEAFGLAYDSLVRAVELEPGRDESLDLLERAAGACGRVPDTIRLLERLAAVDPYNVPARLALS
;
A
#
# COMPACT_ATOMS: atom_id res chain seq x y z
N LEU A 1 -39.97 6.32 14.09
CA LEU A 1 -40.52 6.00 15.44
C LEU A 1 -41.85 6.70 15.75
N PRO A 2 -41.99 8.04 15.66
CA PRO A 2 -43.19 8.74 16.14
C PRO A 2 -44.50 8.31 15.47
N LEU A 3 -44.47 8.13 14.14
CA LEU A 3 -45.61 7.65 13.36
C LEU A 3 -45.99 6.21 13.72
N GLY A 4 -45.00 5.34 13.95
CA GLY A 4 -45.22 3.95 14.36
C GLY A 4 -45.84 3.85 15.75
N ILE A 5 -45.43 4.73 16.68
CA ILE A 5 -46.03 4.83 18.01
C ILE A 5 -47.49 5.30 17.90
N ALA A 6 -47.77 6.30 17.06
CA ALA A 6 -49.13 6.79 16.83
C ALA A 6 -50.08 5.73 16.22
N VAL A 7 -49.53 4.78 15.46
CA VAL A 7 -50.31 3.66 14.87
C VAL A 7 -50.45 2.48 15.83
N ALA A 8 -49.39 2.15 16.58
CA ALA A 8 -49.37 1.00 17.48
C ALA A 8 -50.12 1.26 18.79
N THR A 9 -50.03 2.47 19.32
CA THR A 9 -50.55 2.80 20.65
C THR A 9 -52.03 3.15 20.57
N ARG A 10 -52.90 2.24 21.02
CA ARG A 10 -54.35 2.46 21.03
C ARG A 10 -54.88 3.01 22.36
N THR A 11 -54.15 2.82 23.45
CA THR A 11 -54.53 3.25 24.81
C THR A 11 -53.31 3.77 25.58
N VAL A 12 -53.53 4.68 26.52
CA VAL A 12 -52.45 5.29 27.33
C VAL A 12 -51.71 4.25 28.18
N GLU A 13 -52.41 3.22 28.66
CA GLU A 13 -51.87 2.14 29.49
C GLU A 13 -50.91 1.21 28.71
N GLN A 14 -51.09 1.06 27.40
CA GLN A 14 -50.25 0.22 26.54
C GLN A 14 -49.03 0.97 25.98
N GLY A 15 -49.04 2.31 26.03
CA GLY A 15 -48.00 3.17 25.46
C GLY A 15 -46.57 2.79 25.83
N PRO A 16 -46.22 2.57 27.12
CA PRO A 16 -44.86 2.20 27.50
C PRO A 16 -44.39 0.89 26.86
N ARG A 17 -45.28 -0.11 26.78
CA ARG A 17 -44.97 -1.43 26.21
C ARG A 17 -44.81 -1.35 24.69
N ASP A 18 -45.70 -0.64 24.01
CA ASP A 18 -45.67 -0.50 22.55
C ASP A 18 -44.45 0.31 22.09
N VAL A 19 -44.10 1.36 22.83
CA VAL A 19 -42.88 2.14 22.61
C VAL A 19 -41.64 1.26 22.81
N ALA A 20 -41.58 0.48 23.89
CA ALA A 20 -40.46 -0.43 24.16
C ALA A 20 -40.32 -1.50 23.05
N LEU A 21 -41.42 -2.10 22.60
CA LEU A 21 -41.43 -3.09 21.53
C LEU A 21 -40.98 -2.49 20.20
N LEU A 22 -41.49 -1.32 19.83
CA LEU A 22 -41.09 -0.62 18.60
C LEU A 22 -39.61 -0.26 18.62
N TYR A 23 -39.10 0.18 19.76
CA TYR A 23 -37.68 0.47 19.93
C TYR A 23 -36.83 -0.81 19.78
N PHE A 24 -37.25 -1.90 20.43
CA PHE A 24 -36.58 -3.20 20.29
C PHE A 24 -36.55 -3.67 18.83
N VAL A 25 -37.68 -3.64 18.13
CA VAL A 25 -37.77 -4.04 16.71
C VAL A 25 -36.91 -3.14 15.82
N ASN A 26 -36.88 -1.83 16.08
CA ASN A 26 -36.03 -0.90 15.35
C ASN A 26 -34.54 -1.23 15.53
N THR A 27 -34.11 -1.51 16.77
CA THR A 27 -32.72 -1.86 17.07
C THR A 27 -32.34 -3.21 16.45
N ALA A 28 -33.18 -4.24 16.62
CA ALA A 28 -32.95 -5.55 16.01
C ALA A 28 -32.91 -5.45 14.47
N GLY A 29 -33.82 -4.68 13.88
CA GLY A 29 -33.86 -4.39 12.45
C GLY A 29 -32.64 -3.61 11.96
N ALA A 30 -32.13 -2.66 12.74
CA ALA A 30 -30.90 -1.92 12.41
C ALA A 30 -29.67 -2.83 12.43
N ILE A 31 -29.57 -3.73 13.42
CA ILE A 31 -28.48 -4.72 13.50
C ILE A 31 -28.57 -5.70 12.32
N ALA A 32 -29.75 -6.27 12.05
CA ALA A 32 -29.93 -7.16 10.91
C ALA A 32 -29.67 -6.43 9.58
N GLY A 33 -30.15 -5.19 9.47
CA GLY A 33 -29.99 -4.34 8.30
C GLY A 33 -28.54 -3.99 8.00
N SER A 34 -27.73 -3.67 9.02
CA SER A 34 -26.30 -3.38 8.83
C SER A 34 -25.52 -4.62 8.37
N LEU A 35 -25.83 -5.79 8.94
CA LEU A 35 -25.22 -7.06 8.53
C LEU A 35 -25.62 -7.44 7.09
N VAL A 36 -26.90 -7.36 6.76
CA VAL A 36 -27.40 -7.66 5.41
C VAL A 36 -26.85 -6.66 4.39
N ALA A 37 -26.78 -5.37 4.73
CA ALA A 37 -26.22 -4.36 3.85
C ALA A 37 -24.74 -4.63 3.56
N GLY A 38 -23.91 -4.77 4.60
CA GLY A 38 -22.46 -4.91 4.45
C GLY A 38 -22.03 -6.25 3.83
N PHE A 39 -22.66 -7.36 4.20
CA PHE A 39 -22.21 -8.70 3.79
C PHE A 39 -22.99 -9.30 2.62
N ALA A 40 -24.17 -8.79 2.29
CA ALA A 40 -25.01 -9.35 1.21
C ALA A 40 -25.38 -8.34 0.12
N LEU A 41 -25.80 -7.11 0.48
CA LEU A 41 -26.27 -6.14 -0.51
C LEU A 41 -25.11 -5.44 -1.22
N VAL A 42 -24.11 -4.93 -0.49
CA VAL A 42 -22.97 -4.21 -1.09
C VAL A 42 -22.18 -5.13 -2.03
N PRO A 43 -21.78 -6.36 -1.64
CA PRO A 43 -21.05 -7.25 -2.55
C PRO A 43 -21.85 -7.70 -3.78
N ARG A 44 -23.19 -7.65 -3.73
CA ARG A 44 -24.06 -8.13 -4.82
C ARG A 44 -24.55 -7.02 -5.75
N PHE A 45 -24.85 -5.84 -5.19
CA PHE A 45 -25.49 -4.74 -5.90
C PHE A 45 -24.64 -3.47 -5.94
N GLY A 46 -23.48 -3.48 -5.28
CA GLY A 46 -22.64 -2.31 -5.07
C GLY A 46 -23.23 -1.29 -4.10
N LEU A 47 -22.51 -0.19 -3.89
CA LEU A 47 -22.92 0.86 -2.96
C LEU A 47 -24.22 1.54 -3.42
N GLN A 48 -24.27 1.99 -4.68
CA GLN A 48 -25.45 2.65 -5.22
C GLN A 48 -26.67 1.72 -5.21
N GLY A 49 -26.51 0.46 -5.65
CA GLY A 49 -27.60 -0.51 -5.68
C GLY A 49 -28.14 -0.82 -4.28
N THR A 50 -27.27 -0.90 -3.28
CA THR A 50 -27.66 -1.08 -1.87
C THR A 50 -28.50 0.08 -1.37
N VAL A 51 -28.10 1.32 -1.66
CA VAL A 51 -28.89 2.52 -1.32
C VAL A 51 -30.25 2.49 -2.01
N LEU A 52 -30.31 2.09 -3.28
CA LEU A 52 -31.58 1.98 -4.02
C LEU A 52 -32.51 0.91 -3.42
N VAL A 53 -31.97 -0.24 -3.02
CA VAL A 53 -32.72 -1.30 -2.33
C VAL A 53 -33.25 -0.81 -0.99
N ALA A 54 -32.39 -0.18 -0.17
CA ALA A 54 -32.78 0.35 1.13
C ALA A 54 -33.84 1.45 1.02
N ALA A 55 -33.68 2.39 0.07
CA ALA A 55 -34.65 3.44 -0.21
C ALA A 55 -35.99 2.87 -0.70
N THR A 56 -35.96 1.85 -1.55
CA THR A 56 -37.17 1.15 -2.02
C THR A 56 -37.90 0.46 -0.85
N ALA A 57 -37.17 -0.22 0.03
CA ALA A 57 -37.74 -0.85 1.21
C ALA A 57 -38.34 0.19 2.18
N ALA A 58 -37.67 1.33 2.37
CA ALA A 58 -38.17 2.43 3.18
C ALA A 58 -39.46 3.05 2.60
N LEU A 59 -39.51 3.27 1.28
CA LEU A 59 -40.71 3.75 0.60
C LEU A 59 -41.87 2.75 0.71
N ALA A 60 -41.60 1.45 0.55
CA ALA A 60 -42.60 0.40 0.73
C ALA A 60 -43.13 0.36 2.17
N GLY A 61 -42.25 0.46 3.17
CA GLY A 61 -42.65 0.54 4.58
C GLY A 61 -43.49 1.78 4.87
N ALA A 62 -43.09 2.94 4.34
CA ALA A 62 -43.83 4.18 4.48
C ALA A 62 -45.23 4.10 3.83
N LEU A 63 -45.34 3.48 2.66
CA LEU A 63 -46.63 3.20 2.00
C LEU A 63 -47.53 2.35 2.89
N VAL A 64 -47.04 1.22 3.41
CA VAL A 64 -47.81 0.33 4.29
C VAL A 64 -48.30 1.06 5.53
N VAL A 65 -47.42 1.79 6.21
CA VAL A 65 -47.80 2.55 7.42
C VAL A 65 -48.84 3.61 7.08
N SER A 66 -48.67 4.34 5.98
CA SER A 66 -49.64 5.36 5.53
C SER A 66 -51.00 4.78 5.17
N PHE A 67 -51.05 3.60 4.54
CA PHE A 67 -52.32 2.91 4.26
C PHE A 67 -53.07 2.49 5.54
N VAL A 68 -52.35 2.16 6.61
CA VAL A 68 -52.94 1.77 7.90
C VAL A 68 -53.31 2.99 8.75
N ALA A 69 -52.52 4.07 8.68
CA ALA A 69 -52.65 5.24 9.56
C ALA A 69 -53.62 6.32 9.03
N LEU A 70 -53.79 6.44 7.71
CA LEU A 70 -54.55 7.53 7.11
C LEU A 70 -56.05 7.19 7.03
N ALA A 71 -56.85 7.88 7.84
CA ALA A 71 -58.30 7.67 7.95
C ALA A 71 -59.12 8.01 6.68
N THR A 72 -58.54 8.70 5.68
CA THR A 72 -59.25 9.08 4.45
C THR A 72 -58.56 8.58 3.19
N ARG A 73 -59.35 8.00 2.28
CA ARG A 73 -58.89 7.44 1.00
C ARG A 73 -58.11 8.45 0.14
N THR A 74 -58.48 9.73 0.20
CA THR A 74 -57.79 10.82 -0.52
C THR A 74 -56.37 11.06 -0.03
N ARG A 75 -56.13 11.01 1.29
CA ARG A 75 -54.77 11.18 1.85
C ARG A 75 -53.89 9.96 1.54
N ALA A 76 -54.47 8.76 1.58
CA ALA A 76 -53.77 7.53 1.20
C ALA A 76 -53.34 7.54 -0.28
N VAL A 77 -54.23 7.98 -1.20
CA VAL A 77 -53.92 8.11 -2.63
C VAL A 77 -52.85 9.19 -2.88
N ALA A 78 -52.95 10.34 -2.22
CA ALA A 78 -51.94 11.39 -2.35
C ALA A 78 -50.55 10.90 -1.88
N PHE A 79 -50.49 10.20 -0.75
CA PHE A 79 -49.26 9.61 -0.25
C PHE A 79 -48.71 8.54 -1.20
N ALA A 80 -49.57 7.69 -1.75
CA ALA A 80 -49.17 6.68 -2.72
C ALA A 80 -48.61 7.30 -4.01
N ALA A 81 -49.21 8.40 -4.48
CA ALA A 81 -48.69 9.15 -5.62
C ALA A 81 -47.32 9.77 -5.34
N VAL A 82 -47.11 10.34 -4.15
CA VAL A 82 -45.80 10.87 -3.73
C VAL A 82 -44.77 9.74 -3.64
N ALA A 83 -45.09 8.62 -3.01
CA ALA A 83 -44.18 7.49 -2.91
C ALA A 83 -43.82 6.91 -4.29
N LEU A 84 -44.78 6.83 -5.21
CA LEU A 84 -44.53 6.43 -6.59
C LEU A 84 -43.64 7.45 -7.33
N ALA A 85 -43.90 8.74 -7.17
CA ALA A 85 -43.07 9.79 -7.75
C ALA A 85 -41.64 9.75 -7.19
N SER A 86 -41.48 9.54 -5.88
CA SER A 86 -40.18 9.35 -5.23
C SER A 86 -39.47 8.10 -5.74
N PHE A 87 -40.19 6.98 -5.90
CA PHE A 87 -39.65 5.76 -6.49
C PHE A 87 -39.17 6.01 -7.93
N VAL A 88 -39.99 6.63 -8.78
CA VAL A 88 -39.60 6.99 -10.15
C VAL A 88 -38.39 7.91 -10.16
N ALA A 89 -38.36 8.95 -9.32
CA ALA A 89 -37.22 9.86 -9.23
C ALA A 89 -35.93 9.16 -8.79
N LEU A 90 -36.02 8.19 -7.89
CA LEU A 90 -34.88 7.41 -7.39
C LEU A 90 -34.19 6.60 -8.51
N PHE A 91 -34.98 6.01 -9.42
CA PHE A 91 -34.46 5.19 -10.52
C PHE A 91 -34.22 5.97 -11.82
N ALA A 92 -34.90 7.11 -12.01
CA ALA A 92 -34.71 7.99 -13.17
C ALA A 92 -33.58 9.02 -12.95
N GLY A 93 -33.12 9.20 -11.70
CA GLY A 93 -32.03 10.10 -11.36
C GLY A 93 -30.69 9.69 -11.98
N PRO A 94 -29.72 10.62 -12.07
CA PRO A 94 -28.41 10.33 -12.61
C PRO A 94 -27.72 9.24 -11.78
N ARG A 95 -27.06 8.32 -12.47
CA ARG A 95 -26.19 7.35 -11.79
C ARG A 95 -24.99 8.07 -11.21
N TRP A 96 -24.45 7.51 -10.13
CA TRP A 96 -23.24 8.05 -9.54
C TRP A 96 -22.08 7.95 -10.53
N ASP A 97 -21.29 9.02 -10.63
CA ASP A 97 -20.09 9.04 -11.44
C ASP A 97 -19.01 8.20 -10.75
N ARG A 98 -18.88 6.95 -11.18
CA ARG A 98 -17.91 5.99 -10.62
C ARG A 98 -16.47 6.46 -10.80
N ASP A 99 -16.18 7.18 -11.87
CA ASP A 99 -14.84 7.72 -12.08
C ASP A 99 -14.48 8.72 -10.98
N LEU A 100 -15.42 9.59 -10.63
CA LEU A 100 -15.23 10.60 -9.60
C LEU A 100 -15.22 9.99 -8.18
N LEU A 101 -16.16 9.08 -7.90
CA LEU A 101 -16.27 8.45 -6.59
C LEU A 101 -15.02 7.62 -6.24
N ALA A 102 -14.43 6.96 -7.24
CA ALA A 102 -13.22 6.16 -7.06
C ALA A 102 -11.92 6.96 -7.28
N ALA A 103 -11.98 8.28 -7.51
CA ALA A 103 -10.79 9.08 -7.79
C ALA A 103 -9.91 9.37 -6.56
N GLY A 104 -10.35 8.98 -5.36
CA GLY A 104 -9.60 9.25 -4.12
C GLY A 104 -9.47 10.75 -3.83
N ALA A 105 -10.51 11.54 -4.15
CA ALA A 105 -10.50 13.00 -4.04
C ALA A 105 -10.10 13.49 -2.64
N TYR A 106 -10.49 12.77 -1.59
CA TYR A 106 -10.09 13.09 -0.21
C TYR A 106 -8.57 13.13 -0.04
N LYS A 107 -7.80 12.33 -0.80
CA LYS A 107 -6.35 12.27 -0.74
C LYS A 107 -5.69 13.13 -1.81
N TYR A 108 -6.14 13.03 -3.06
CA TYR A 108 -5.42 13.60 -4.19
C TYR A 108 -5.80 15.04 -4.53
N ALA A 109 -6.93 15.55 -4.03
CA ALA A 109 -7.35 16.92 -4.32
C ALA A 109 -6.29 17.98 -3.98
N PRO A 110 -5.55 17.92 -2.85
CA PRO A 110 -4.47 18.87 -2.56
C PRO A 110 -3.33 18.87 -3.60
N TYR A 111 -3.03 17.72 -4.20
CA TYR A 111 -1.93 17.57 -5.16
C TYR A 111 -2.28 18.13 -6.54
N VAL A 112 -3.56 18.12 -6.91
CA VAL A 112 -4.04 18.57 -8.24
C VAL A 112 -4.89 19.84 -8.17
N ALA A 113 -4.92 20.51 -7.02
CA ALA A 113 -5.70 21.73 -6.79
C ALA A 113 -5.30 22.90 -7.72
N HIS A 114 -4.10 22.83 -8.31
CA HIS A 114 -3.60 23.82 -9.28
C HIS A 114 -4.08 23.55 -10.73
N LEU A 115 -4.79 22.45 -10.97
CA LEU A 115 -5.37 22.05 -12.25
C LEU A 115 -6.91 22.11 -12.19
N ASP A 116 -7.58 21.81 -13.31
CA ASP A 116 -9.01 21.51 -13.27
C ASP A 116 -9.25 20.22 -12.49
N LEU A 117 -9.75 20.36 -11.25
CA LEU A 117 -9.83 19.27 -10.27
C LEU A 117 -10.58 18.04 -10.81
N VAL A 118 -11.73 18.25 -11.46
CA VAL A 118 -12.55 17.15 -11.97
C VAL A 118 -11.85 16.43 -13.12
N SER A 119 -11.28 17.17 -14.07
CA SER A 119 -10.55 16.57 -15.19
C SER A 119 -9.28 15.85 -14.72
N ALA A 120 -8.56 16.41 -13.74
CA ALA A 120 -7.37 15.80 -13.18
C ALA A 120 -7.68 14.50 -12.43
N LEU A 121 -8.72 14.50 -11.59
CA LEU A 121 -9.16 13.30 -10.85
C LEU A 121 -9.70 12.20 -11.76
N LYS A 122 -10.32 12.57 -12.89
CA LYS A 122 -10.86 11.62 -13.87
C LYS A 122 -9.85 11.21 -14.95
N ALA A 123 -8.60 11.65 -14.86
CA ALA A 123 -7.60 11.37 -15.88
C ALA A 123 -7.46 9.86 -16.15
N GLY A 124 -7.21 9.51 -17.42
CA GLY A 124 -7.04 8.13 -17.84
C GLY A 124 -8.34 7.34 -18.00
N THR A 125 -8.21 6.01 -18.05
CA THR A 125 -9.32 5.08 -18.33
C THR A 125 -9.53 4.15 -17.15
N LEU A 126 -10.75 4.10 -16.62
CA LEU A 126 -11.17 3.12 -15.62
C LEU A 126 -11.41 1.76 -16.29
N LEU A 127 -10.54 0.79 -15.99
CA LEU A 127 -10.55 -0.55 -16.56
C LEU A 127 -11.36 -1.53 -15.71
N PHE A 128 -11.41 -1.30 -14.40
CA PHE A 128 -12.10 -2.15 -13.44
C PHE A 128 -12.69 -1.31 -12.30
N HIS A 129 -13.85 -1.71 -11.80
CA HIS A 129 -14.49 -1.15 -10.62
C HIS A 129 -15.38 -2.20 -9.97
N GLU A 130 -15.15 -2.48 -8.69
CA GLU A 130 -16.02 -3.35 -7.90
C GLU A 130 -16.09 -2.90 -6.44
N ASP A 131 -17.31 -2.87 -5.90
CA ASP A 131 -17.56 -2.58 -4.50
C ASP A 131 -17.59 -3.90 -3.72
N GLY A 132 -16.72 -4.02 -2.72
CA GLY A 132 -16.61 -5.20 -1.87
C GLY A 132 -16.99 -4.93 -0.42
N ALA A 133 -16.95 -5.99 0.39
CA ALA A 133 -17.12 -5.88 1.85
C ALA A 133 -15.91 -5.19 2.53
N ALA A 134 -14.74 -5.23 1.89
CA ALA A 134 -13.50 -4.64 2.42
C ALA A 134 -13.22 -3.21 1.91
N GLY A 135 -13.86 -2.80 0.80
CA GLY A 135 -13.64 -1.51 0.16
C GLY A 135 -14.02 -1.54 -1.33
N THR A 136 -13.93 -0.40 -1.99
CA THR A 136 -14.11 -0.27 -3.45
C THR A 136 -12.76 -0.42 -4.15
N VAL A 137 -12.63 -1.40 -5.02
CA VAL A 137 -11.40 -1.66 -5.77
C VAL A 137 -11.57 -1.16 -7.20
N THR A 138 -10.57 -0.42 -7.68
CA THR A 138 -10.52 0.04 -9.07
C THR A 138 -9.17 -0.24 -9.71
N VAL A 139 -9.18 -0.36 -11.05
CA VAL A 139 -7.96 -0.36 -11.85
C VAL A 139 -8.09 0.73 -12.89
N ARG A 140 -7.11 1.64 -12.95
CA ARG A 140 -7.09 2.78 -13.86
C ARG A 140 -5.79 2.79 -14.67
N ARG A 141 -5.87 3.23 -15.92
CA ARG A 141 -4.70 3.43 -16.78
C ARG A 141 -4.52 4.90 -17.16
N VAL A 142 -3.36 5.47 -16.81
CA VAL A 142 -2.97 6.84 -17.15
C VAL A 142 -1.60 6.79 -17.82
N ALA A 143 -1.48 7.35 -19.03
CA ALA A 143 -0.21 7.41 -19.77
C ALA A 143 0.55 6.06 -19.87
N GLY A 144 -0.16 4.95 -19.98
CA GLY A 144 0.42 3.59 -20.07
C GLY A 144 0.65 2.91 -18.72
N ILE A 145 0.66 3.66 -17.61
CA ILE A 145 0.75 3.12 -16.25
C ILE A 145 -0.63 2.63 -15.82
N THR A 146 -0.69 1.39 -15.36
CA THR A 146 -1.88 0.75 -14.78
C THR A 146 -1.72 0.73 -13.27
N SER A 147 -2.71 1.23 -12.54
CA SER A 147 -2.70 1.35 -11.08
C SER A 147 -3.95 0.71 -10.49
N LEU A 148 -3.77 -0.07 -9.44
CA LEU A 148 -4.82 -0.62 -8.60
C LEU A 148 -5.01 0.32 -7.41
N ALA A 149 -6.26 0.65 -7.11
CA ALA A 149 -6.60 1.49 -5.98
C ALA A 149 -7.72 0.89 -5.12
N ILE A 150 -7.57 0.98 -3.79
CA ILE A 150 -8.57 0.64 -2.79
C ILE A 150 -9.12 1.95 -2.19
N ASP A 151 -10.43 2.14 -2.24
CA ASP A 151 -11.12 3.37 -1.86
C ASP A 151 -10.47 4.62 -2.48
N GLY A 152 -10.04 4.49 -3.73
CA GLY A 152 -9.40 5.55 -4.50
C GLY A 152 -7.95 5.87 -4.11
N LYS A 153 -7.35 5.23 -3.10
CA LYS A 153 -5.90 5.28 -2.86
C LYS A 153 -5.20 4.25 -3.73
N VAL A 154 -4.15 4.65 -4.46
CA VAL A 154 -3.33 3.70 -5.23
C VAL A 154 -2.47 2.88 -4.27
N ASP A 155 -2.60 1.56 -4.31
CA ASP A 155 -1.83 0.60 -3.51
C ASP A 155 -0.80 -0.16 -4.34
N ALA A 156 -0.96 -0.20 -5.67
CA ALA A 156 0.02 -0.82 -6.57
C ALA A 156 -0.07 -0.23 -7.99
N SER A 157 1.05 -0.22 -8.70
CA SER A 157 1.10 0.12 -10.13
C SER A 157 2.22 -0.63 -10.85
N ASN A 158 2.16 -0.62 -12.18
CA ASN A 158 3.28 -1.07 -13.02
C ASN A 158 4.23 0.09 -13.41
N GLY A 159 4.25 1.15 -12.60
CA GLY A 159 5.16 2.30 -12.68
C GLY A 159 6.13 2.34 -11.49
N GLY A 160 6.19 3.48 -10.78
CA GLY A 160 7.12 3.70 -9.66
C GLY A 160 7.06 2.68 -8.53
N ASP A 161 5.93 1.99 -8.33
CA ASP A 161 5.77 1.00 -7.25
C ASP A 161 6.50 -0.33 -7.52
N MET A 162 6.99 -0.56 -8.74
CA MET A 162 7.52 -1.87 -9.15
C MET A 162 8.77 -2.28 -8.36
N LEU A 163 9.63 -1.32 -7.99
CA LEU A 163 10.81 -1.59 -7.18
C LEU A 163 10.40 -2.14 -5.81
N THR A 164 9.48 -1.45 -5.11
CA THR A 164 8.98 -1.85 -3.80
C THR A 164 8.31 -3.23 -3.85
N GLN A 165 7.36 -3.44 -4.77
CA GLN A 165 6.62 -4.70 -4.88
C GLN A 165 7.55 -5.90 -5.10
N LYS A 166 8.55 -5.77 -5.99
CA LYS A 166 9.51 -6.86 -6.25
C LYS A 166 10.46 -7.07 -5.07
N LEU A 167 11.00 -5.99 -4.49
CA LEU A 167 11.96 -6.09 -3.39
C LEU A 167 11.33 -6.63 -2.12
N LEU A 168 10.04 -6.41 -1.89
CA LEU A 168 9.33 -6.95 -0.74
C LEU A 168 9.40 -8.50 -0.68
N ALA A 169 9.43 -9.17 -1.85
CA ALA A 169 9.70 -10.60 -1.94
C ALA A 169 11.20 -10.92 -2.07
N HIS A 170 11.92 -10.24 -2.98
CA HIS A 170 13.32 -10.60 -3.25
C HIS A 170 14.22 -10.44 -2.03
N LEU A 171 14.06 -9.37 -1.26
CA LEU A 171 14.95 -9.06 -0.15
C LEU A 171 15.00 -10.17 0.91
N PRO A 172 13.88 -10.58 1.56
CA PRO A 172 13.94 -11.68 2.51
C PRO A 172 14.32 -13.02 1.86
N MET A 173 13.93 -13.27 0.61
CA MET A 173 14.21 -14.55 -0.04
C MET A 173 15.67 -14.70 -0.50
N LEU A 174 16.35 -13.60 -0.84
CA LEU A 174 17.80 -13.56 -1.09
C LEU A 174 18.61 -13.79 0.20
N MET A 175 18.07 -13.38 1.35
CA MET A 175 18.66 -13.55 2.68
C MET A 175 18.38 -14.93 3.30
N HIS A 176 17.53 -15.74 2.69
CA HIS A 176 17.18 -17.08 3.15
C HIS A 176 17.94 -18.16 2.36
N ASP A 177 18.44 -19.19 3.06
CA ASP A 177 19.25 -20.24 2.43
C ASP A 177 18.48 -21.05 1.39
N SER A 178 17.27 -21.46 1.74
CA SER A 178 16.39 -22.24 0.88
C SER A 178 14.91 -21.95 1.17
N PRO A 179 14.37 -20.80 0.73
CA PRO A 179 13.00 -20.42 1.04
C PRO A 179 12.02 -21.34 0.29
N SER A 180 11.45 -22.33 0.99
CA SER A 180 10.61 -23.37 0.38
C SER A 180 9.12 -23.10 0.57
N ARG A 181 8.68 -22.60 1.72
CA ARG A 181 7.28 -22.31 2.03
C ARG A 181 7.14 -20.85 2.41
N VAL A 182 6.43 -20.09 1.59
CA VAL A 182 6.30 -18.63 1.69
C VAL A 182 4.84 -18.28 1.97
N ALA A 183 4.60 -17.34 2.88
CA ALA A 183 3.31 -16.65 3.00
C ALA A 183 3.44 -15.22 2.49
N VAL A 184 2.45 -14.74 1.76
CA VAL A 184 2.29 -13.35 1.35
C VAL A 184 0.94 -12.87 1.87
N ILE A 185 0.93 -11.91 2.78
CA ILE A 185 -0.28 -11.30 3.35
C ILE A 185 -0.55 -10.02 2.56
N GLY A 186 -1.69 -10.00 1.87
CA GLY A 186 -2.00 -9.01 0.84
C GLY A 186 -1.57 -9.51 -0.54
N LEU A 187 -2.44 -9.37 -1.53
CA LEU A 187 -2.15 -9.69 -2.94
C LEU A 187 -1.78 -8.43 -3.73
N GLY A 188 -2.56 -7.36 -3.60
CA GLY A 188 -2.42 -6.14 -4.41
C GLY A 188 -2.48 -6.45 -5.92
N SER A 189 -1.45 -6.03 -6.66
CA SER A 189 -1.28 -6.37 -8.09
C SER A 189 -0.85 -7.83 -8.33
N GLY A 190 -0.38 -8.54 -7.30
CA GLY A 190 0.24 -9.86 -7.39
C GLY A 190 1.73 -9.85 -7.75
N VAL A 191 2.36 -8.70 -8.00
CA VAL A 191 3.77 -8.61 -8.39
C VAL A 191 4.70 -9.22 -7.33
N THR A 192 4.43 -8.98 -6.05
CA THR A 192 5.17 -9.57 -4.91
C THR A 192 5.12 -11.11 -4.94
N VAL A 193 3.95 -11.68 -5.26
CA VAL A 193 3.77 -13.14 -5.41
C VAL A 193 4.57 -13.66 -6.61
N GLY A 194 4.48 -12.95 -7.74
CA GLY A 194 5.25 -13.26 -8.95
C GLY A 194 6.77 -13.27 -8.71
N ALA A 195 7.27 -12.28 -7.98
CA ALA A 195 8.67 -12.20 -7.57
C ALA A 195 9.06 -13.35 -6.63
N ALA A 196 8.19 -13.72 -5.67
CA ALA A 196 8.42 -14.87 -4.80
C ALA A 196 8.55 -16.20 -5.58
N LEU A 197 7.77 -16.36 -6.64
CA LEU A 197 7.79 -17.55 -7.52
C LEU A 197 9.06 -17.68 -8.37
N ARG A 198 9.90 -16.64 -8.45
CA ARG A 198 11.22 -16.67 -9.10
C ARG A 198 12.29 -17.37 -8.27
N HIS A 199 12.03 -17.56 -6.99
CA HIS A 199 12.88 -18.31 -6.07
C HIS A 199 12.49 -19.79 -6.04
N PRO A 200 13.31 -20.68 -5.44
CA PRO A 200 13.01 -22.10 -5.32
C PRO A 200 11.91 -22.42 -4.28
N ALA A 201 10.90 -21.57 -4.17
CA ALA A 201 9.71 -21.83 -3.35
C ALA A 201 8.93 -23.01 -3.93
N ARG A 202 8.53 -23.94 -3.06
CA ARG A 202 7.65 -25.08 -3.37
C ARG A 202 6.18 -24.73 -3.18
N GLU A 203 5.88 -23.82 -2.26
CA GLU A 203 4.53 -23.36 -1.95
C GLU A 203 4.59 -21.87 -1.61
N VAL A 204 3.73 -21.08 -2.25
CA VAL A 204 3.49 -19.67 -1.96
C VAL A 204 2.01 -19.51 -1.59
N GLU A 205 1.73 -19.33 -0.31
CA GLU A 205 0.38 -19.11 0.18
C GLU A 205 0.09 -17.61 0.19
N VAL A 206 -0.93 -17.20 -0.57
CA VAL A 206 -1.35 -15.79 -0.67
C VAL A 206 -2.60 -15.63 0.17
N ILE A 207 -2.55 -14.76 1.16
CA ILE A 207 -3.68 -14.47 2.06
C ILE A 207 -4.24 -13.09 1.71
N GLU A 208 -5.40 -13.08 1.08
CA GLU A 208 -6.04 -11.86 0.59
C GLU A 208 -7.46 -11.73 1.17
N ILE A 209 -7.77 -10.57 1.73
CA ILE A 209 -9.05 -10.32 2.40
C ILE A 209 -10.16 -9.96 1.40
N SER A 210 -9.81 -9.35 0.27
CA SER A 210 -10.73 -8.83 -0.75
C SER A 210 -10.78 -9.73 -1.99
N ARG A 211 -11.99 -10.16 -2.36
CA ARG A 211 -12.25 -10.90 -3.61
C ARG A 211 -12.11 -10.01 -4.84
N GLU A 212 -12.30 -8.72 -4.64
CA GLU A 212 -12.25 -7.68 -5.65
C GLU A 212 -10.80 -7.41 -6.04
N VAL A 213 -9.86 -7.39 -5.07
CA VAL A 213 -8.41 -7.35 -5.33
C VAL A 213 -7.95 -8.55 -6.15
N VAL A 214 -8.43 -9.77 -5.83
CA VAL A 214 -8.11 -10.97 -6.62
C VAL A 214 -8.50 -10.81 -8.09
N ARG A 215 -9.70 -10.27 -8.37
CA ARG A 215 -10.15 -10.01 -9.75
C ARG A 215 -9.41 -8.84 -10.40
N ALA A 216 -9.11 -7.79 -9.64
CA ALA A 216 -8.34 -6.65 -10.12
C ALA A 216 -6.88 -7.03 -10.48
N SER A 217 -6.29 -8.03 -9.80
CA SER A 217 -4.94 -8.52 -10.11
C SER A 217 -4.81 -9.10 -11.53
N GLU A 218 -5.91 -9.48 -12.19
CA GLU A 218 -5.89 -9.97 -13.57
C GLU A 218 -5.43 -8.92 -14.58
N PHE A 219 -5.57 -7.63 -14.25
CA PHE A 219 -5.09 -6.52 -15.08
C PHE A 219 -3.56 -6.36 -15.05
N PHE A 220 -2.89 -7.09 -14.16
CA PHE A 220 -1.43 -7.08 -13.95
C PHE A 220 -0.77 -8.41 -14.34
N LYS A 221 -1.46 -9.31 -15.08
CA LYS A 221 -0.91 -10.63 -15.47
C LYS A 221 0.47 -10.57 -16.12
N LYS A 222 0.73 -9.51 -16.90
CA LYS A 222 2.04 -9.28 -17.52
C LYS A 222 3.12 -8.98 -16.47
N ASP A 223 2.77 -8.21 -15.45
CA ASP A 223 3.68 -7.69 -14.45
C ASP A 223 3.92 -8.71 -13.32
N ASN A 224 2.87 -9.45 -12.92
CA ASN A 224 2.93 -10.49 -11.89
C ASN A 224 3.27 -11.89 -12.41
N GLY A 225 3.32 -12.10 -13.72
CA GLY A 225 3.62 -13.39 -14.33
C GLY A 225 2.52 -14.44 -14.16
N ASP A 226 1.26 -14.00 -14.08
CA ASP A 226 0.07 -14.81 -13.82
C ASP A 226 0.17 -15.63 -12.52
N ALA A 227 0.73 -15.02 -11.47
CA ALA A 227 1.17 -15.71 -10.25
C ALA A 227 0.10 -16.58 -9.58
N LEU A 228 -1.19 -16.21 -9.66
CA LEU A 228 -2.28 -16.96 -9.05
C LEU A 228 -2.62 -18.28 -9.75
N THR A 229 -2.20 -18.47 -11.00
CA THR A 229 -2.42 -19.71 -11.75
C THR A 229 -1.24 -20.69 -11.64
N ASP A 230 -0.11 -20.24 -11.10
CA ASP A 230 1.05 -21.10 -10.83
C ASP A 230 0.65 -22.22 -9.85
N PRO A 231 0.97 -23.50 -10.14
CA PRO A 231 0.58 -24.63 -9.29
C PRO A 231 1.21 -24.61 -7.89
N ARG A 232 2.24 -23.78 -7.67
CA ARG A 232 2.86 -23.56 -6.35
C ARG A 232 2.10 -22.53 -5.53
N THR A 233 1.21 -21.76 -6.15
CA THR A 233 0.44 -20.72 -5.48
C THR A 233 -0.85 -21.28 -4.90
N ARG A 234 -1.11 -20.94 -3.63
CA ARG A 234 -2.36 -21.25 -2.95
C ARG A 234 -3.01 -19.97 -2.45
N LEU A 235 -4.12 -19.57 -3.05
CA LEU A 235 -4.92 -18.44 -2.59
C LEU A 235 -5.80 -18.85 -1.40
N VAL A 236 -5.69 -18.10 -0.31
CA VAL A 236 -6.55 -18.16 0.87
C VAL A 236 -7.29 -16.84 0.97
N LEU A 237 -8.60 -16.87 0.74
CA LEU A 237 -9.45 -15.70 0.92
C LEU A 237 -9.81 -15.55 2.40
N GLY A 238 -9.28 -14.51 3.04
CA GLY A 238 -9.50 -14.23 4.45
C GLY A 238 -8.50 -13.22 5.04
N ASP A 239 -8.71 -12.89 6.30
CA ASP A 239 -7.85 -11.96 7.04
C ASP A 239 -6.49 -12.61 7.39
N GLY A 240 -5.39 -11.93 7.02
CA GLY A 240 -4.02 -12.39 7.24
C GLY A 240 -3.68 -12.58 8.72
N ARG A 241 -4.17 -11.68 9.58
CA ARG A 241 -3.92 -11.77 11.02
C ARG A 241 -4.61 -12.98 11.63
N THR A 242 -5.87 -13.22 11.27
CA THR A 242 -6.66 -14.39 11.68
C THR A 242 -6.03 -15.68 11.17
N HIS A 243 -5.53 -15.69 9.92
CA HIS A 243 -4.83 -16.85 9.35
C HIS A 243 -3.58 -17.21 10.17
N LEU A 244 -2.75 -16.22 10.53
CA LEU A 244 -1.60 -16.45 11.40
C LEU A 244 -1.99 -16.87 12.83
N ALA A 245 -3.11 -16.36 13.36
CA ALA A 245 -3.58 -16.73 14.68
C ALA A 245 -4.08 -18.18 14.75
N LEU A 246 -4.94 -18.58 13.80
CA LEU A 246 -5.64 -19.86 13.80
C LEU A 246 -4.91 -20.97 13.03
N GLY A 247 -3.96 -20.61 12.17
CA GLY A 247 -3.26 -21.59 11.32
C GLY A 247 -2.54 -22.68 12.11
N GLY A 248 -2.07 -23.72 11.43
CA GLY A 248 -1.18 -24.74 12.03
C GLY A 248 0.24 -24.70 11.47
N VAL A 249 0.46 -23.94 10.40
CA VAL A 249 1.62 -24.13 9.53
C VAL A 249 2.69 -23.08 9.77
N ALA A 250 3.95 -23.49 9.63
CA ALA A 250 5.11 -22.61 9.70
C ALA A 250 5.69 -22.34 8.29
N TYR A 251 6.32 -21.19 8.13
CA TYR A 251 6.86 -20.67 6.88
C TYR A 251 8.36 -20.40 7.01
N ASP A 252 9.07 -20.51 5.91
CA ASP A 252 10.47 -20.08 5.80
C ASP A 252 10.53 -18.56 5.64
N VAL A 253 9.58 -17.99 4.90
CA VAL A 253 9.45 -16.54 4.70
C VAL A 253 7.98 -16.12 4.83
N ILE A 254 7.73 -15.05 5.58
CA ILE A 254 6.43 -14.38 5.62
C ILE A 254 6.63 -12.94 5.13
N ILE A 255 5.84 -12.55 4.13
CA ILE A 255 5.83 -11.21 3.55
C ILE A 255 4.48 -10.59 3.89
N SER A 256 4.49 -9.34 4.32
CA SER A 256 3.29 -8.60 4.73
C SER A 256 3.26 -7.25 4.03
N GLU A 257 2.26 -7.09 3.17
CA GLU A 257 2.01 -5.91 2.33
C GLU A 257 0.58 -5.38 2.58
N PRO A 258 0.28 -4.89 3.80
CA PRO A 258 -1.00 -4.25 4.06
C PRO A 258 -1.09 -2.91 3.32
N SER A 259 -2.29 -2.36 3.21
CA SER A 259 -2.46 -0.95 2.80
C SER A 259 -1.94 -0.01 3.91
N ASN A 260 -2.00 1.30 3.66
CA ASN A 260 -1.44 2.30 4.56
C ASN A 260 -2.08 2.24 5.97
N PRO A 261 -1.30 2.37 7.07
CA PRO A 261 -1.81 2.39 8.45
C PRO A 261 -2.93 3.37 8.80
N TRP A 262 -3.16 4.42 8.00
CA TRP A 262 -4.28 5.35 8.18
C TRP A 262 -5.60 4.84 7.60
N MET A 263 -5.57 3.75 6.82
CA MET A 263 -6.77 3.04 6.39
C MET A 263 -7.33 2.24 7.56
N SER A 264 -8.66 2.29 7.73
CA SER A 264 -9.39 1.63 8.82
C SER A 264 -8.97 0.17 8.98
N GLY A 265 -8.59 -0.22 10.19
CA GLY A 265 -8.20 -1.59 10.53
C GLY A 265 -6.80 -2.02 10.10
N MET A 266 -6.08 -1.25 9.27
CA MET A 266 -4.72 -1.61 8.85
C MET A 266 -3.71 -1.52 10.01
N ALA A 267 -3.92 -0.62 10.98
CA ALA A 267 -3.03 -0.49 12.12
C ALA A 267 -2.89 -1.80 12.93
N ALA A 268 -3.90 -2.68 12.90
CA ALA A 268 -3.85 -3.99 13.54
C ALA A 268 -2.70 -4.89 13.03
N LEU A 269 -2.20 -4.65 11.81
CA LEU A 269 -1.05 -5.36 11.20
C LEU A 269 0.30 -4.71 11.55
N PHE A 270 0.31 -3.69 12.41
CA PHE A 270 1.52 -3.03 12.91
C PHE A 270 1.68 -3.16 14.44
N THR A 271 0.94 -4.09 15.06
CA THR A 271 0.98 -4.35 16.50
C THR A 271 2.07 -5.34 16.89
N ARG A 272 2.52 -5.26 18.14
CA ARG A 272 3.44 -6.23 18.72
C ARG A 272 2.85 -7.64 18.68
N GLU A 273 1.55 -7.77 18.95
CA GLU A 273 0.84 -9.05 18.95
C GLU A 273 0.80 -9.65 17.53
N PHE A 274 0.54 -8.85 16.49
CA PHE A 274 0.62 -9.32 15.10
C PHE A 274 2.04 -9.77 14.73
N PHE A 275 3.06 -8.98 15.04
CA PHE A 275 4.44 -9.37 14.76
C PHE A 275 4.85 -10.63 15.55
N TYR A 276 4.35 -10.80 16.77
CA TYR A 276 4.56 -12.01 17.55
C TYR A 276 3.88 -13.24 16.92
N LEU A 277 2.65 -13.07 16.42
CA LEU A 277 1.98 -14.11 15.63
C LEU A 277 2.82 -14.49 14.41
N ALA A 278 3.28 -13.52 13.62
CA ALA A 278 4.14 -13.77 12.46
C ALA A 278 5.44 -14.51 12.87
N ARG A 279 6.15 -14.04 13.90
CA ARG A 279 7.38 -14.68 14.39
C ARG A 279 7.16 -16.12 14.84
N ARG A 280 6.04 -16.41 15.52
CA ARG A 280 5.69 -17.80 15.93
C ARG A 280 5.40 -18.73 14.75
N ARG A 281 5.07 -18.18 13.59
CA ARG A 281 4.86 -18.92 12.34
C ARG A 281 6.11 -19.05 11.49
N LEU A 282 7.24 -18.50 11.91
CA LEU A 282 8.51 -18.72 11.24
C LEU A 282 9.15 -20.03 11.70
N ARG A 283 9.70 -20.77 10.74
CA ARG A 283 10.63 -21.86 11.01
C ARG A 283 11.96 -21.32 11.56
N PRO A 284 12.80 -22.16 12.18
CA PRO A 284 14.18 -21.79 12.49
C PRO A 284 14.89 -21.26 11.24
N GLY A 285 15.55 -20.11 11.39
CA GLY A 285 16.18 -19.38 10.27
C GLY A 285 15.22 -18.63 9.35
N GLY A 286 13.92 -18.66 9.63
CA GLY A 286 12.90 -17.98 8.84
C GLY A 286 12.90 -16.46 9.00
N LEU A 287 12.37 -15.77 8.00
CA LEU A 287 12.39 -14.31 7.86
C LEU A 287 10.98 -13.73 7.69
N PHE A 288 10.74 -12.58 8.29
CA PHE A 288 9.56 -11.75 8.10
C PHE A 288 9.95 -10.45 7.42
N CYS A 289 9.21 -10.04 6.39
CA CYS A 289 9.37 -8.75 5.75
C CYS A 289 8.04 -7.98 5.75
N GLN A 290 8.06 -6.76 6.27
CA GLN A 290 6.90 -5.89 6.39
C GLN A 290 7.16 -4.60 5.61
N TRP A 291 6.25 -4.27 4.70
CA TRP A 291 6.21 -2.94 4.09
C TRP A 291 5.63 -1.91 5.07
N ALA A 292 6.17 -0.69 5.05
CA ALA A 292 5.54 0.50 5.59
C ALA A 292 5.90 1.72 4.73
N HIS A 293 5.11 2.78 4.83
CA HIS A 293 5.34 4.03 4.11
C HIS A 293 5.96 5.11 5.02
N THR A 294 6.68 6.06 4.41
CA THR A 294 7.27 7.22 5.08
C THR A 294 6.49 8.52 4.82
N TYR A 295 5.65 8.53 3.77
CA TYR A 295 4.78 9.64 3.41
C TYR A 295 3.52 9.70 4.29
N ASP A 296 2.76 10.80 4.29
CA ASP A 296 1.46 10.93 4.97
C ASP A 296 1.43 10.42 6.44
N MET A 297 2.58 10.47 7.12
CA MET A 297 2.83 9.88 8.42
C MET A 297 3.81 10.77 9.21
N SER A 298 3.63 10.89 10.52
CA SER A 298 4.57 11.60 11.38
C SER A 298 5.83 10.77 11.68
N ASP A 299 6.94 11.42 12.02
CA ASP A 299 8.14 10.71 12.52
C ASP A 299 7.83 9.90 13.79
N ALA A 300 6.92 10.39 14.65
CA ALA A 300 6.51 9.68 15.85
C ALA A 300 5.83 8.34 15.51
N ASP A 301 4.99 8.32 14.48
CA ASP A 301 4.31 7.11 14.01
C ASP A 301 5.29 6.14 13.33
N LEU A 302 6.20 6.63 12.48
CA LEU A 302 7.23 5.79 11.86
C LEU A 302 8.14 5.17 12.92
N ARG A 303 8.61 5.97 13.90
CA ARG A 303 9.38 5.46 15.04
C ARG A 303 8.59 4.47 15.86
N SER A 304 7.27 4.65 16.00
CA SER A 304 6.39 3.72 16.70
C SER A 304 6.28 2.37 15.98
N ILE A 305 6.15 2.37 14.65
CA ILE A 305 6.17 1.15 13.83
C ILE A 305 7.52 0.42 14.00
N VAL A 306 8.64 1.13 13.85
CA VAL A 306 9.99 0.55 13.98
C VAL A 306 10.23 0.00 15.39
N ALA A 307 9.82 0.74 16.41
CA ALA A 307 9.88 0.32 17.81
C ALA A 307 9.12 -0.98 18.06
N THR A 308 7.90 -1.06 17.56
CA THR A 308 7.02 -2.22 17.74
C THR A 308 7.57 -3.44 17.00
N PHE A 309 8.13 -3.24 15.80
CA PHE A 309 8.79 -4.30 15.03
C PHE A 309 10.04 -4.82 15.74
N THR A 310 10.91 -3.93 16.21
CA THR A 310 12.18 -4.28 16.86
C THR A 310 12.02 -4.93 18.24
N ASP A 311 10.91 -4.69 18.95
CA ASP A 311 10.56 -5.44 20.16
C ASP A 311 10.42 -6.95 19.90
N VAL A 312 9.90 -7.31 18.72
CA VAL A 312 9.71 -8.72 18.34
C VAL A 312 10.91 -9.27 17.56
N PHE A 313 11.59 -8.43 16.78
CA PHE A 313 12.76 -8.75 15.97
C PHE A 313 13.96 -7.85 16.31
N PRO A 314 14.70 -8.10 17.40
CA PRO A 314 15.79 -7.21 17.83
C PRO A 314 16.96 -7.07 16.84
N GLY A 315 17.17 -8.08 15.99
CA GLY A 315 18.19 -8.10 14.94
C GLY A 315 17.70 -7.59 13.59
N ALA A 316 16.58 -6.86 13.55
CA ALA A 316 15.97 -6.38 12.32
C ALA A 316 16.86 -5.40 11.54
N ALA A 317 16.57 -5.28 10.25
CA ALA A 317 17.15 -4.32 9.34
C ALA A 317 16.04 -3.55 8.59
N LEU A 318 16.30 -2.27 8.33
CA LEU A 318 15.43 -1.39 7.56
C LEU A 318 16.12 -1.05 6.24
N PHE A 319 15.37 -1.21 5.16
CA PHE A 319 15.77 -0.84 3.81
C PHE A 319 14.79 0.23 3.30
N LEU A 320 15.30 1.22 2.58
CA LEU A 320 14.50 2.26 1.95
C LEU A 320 14.38 1.93 0.46
N ALA A 321 13.20 1.54 -0.01
CA ALA A 321 12.90 1.31 -1.42
C ALA A 321 12.36 2.62 -2.03
N GLY A 322 13.13 3.19 -2.96
CA GLY A 322 12.83 4.52 -3.49
C GLY A 322 13.02 5.62 -2.43
N GLU A 323 12.06 6.55 -2.33
CA GLU A 323 12.08 7.66 -1.36
C GLU A 323 10.97 7.55 -0.29
N ALA A 324 9.99 6.68 -0.53
CA ALA A 324 8.70 6.72 0.16
C ALA A 324 8.37 5.43 0.94
N ASP A 325 9.07 4.32 0.65
CA ASP A 325 8.74 3.01 1.19
C ASP A 325 9.89 2.42 1.99
N VAL A 326 9.57 1.81 3.13
CA VAL A 326 10.53 1.06 3.93
C VAL A 326 10.16 -0.42 3.99
N LEU A 327 11.18 -1.26 3.91
CA LEU A 327 11.07 -2.71 4.07
C LEU A 327 11.77 -3.08 5.38
N LEU A 328 10.98 -3.48 6.37
CA LEU A 328 11.46 -3.97 7.66
C LEU A 328 11.65 -5.48 7.57
N VAL A 329 12.90 -5.94 7.65
CA VAL A 329 13.24 -7.36 7.63
C VAL A 329 13.63 -7.79 9.03
N GLY A 330 12.99 -8.84 9.55
CA GLY A 330 13.26 -9.44 10.85
C GLY A 330 13.44 -10.95 10.71
N GLY A 331 14.29 -11.55 11.54
CA GLY A 331 14.55 -12.98 11.52
C GLY A 331 14.42 -13.62 12.89
N THR A 332 14.31 -14.95 12.91
CA THR A 332 14.49 -15.75 14.14
C THR A 332 15.95 -15.76 14.61
N GLU A 333 16.88 -15.36 13.73
CA GLU A 333 18.32 -15.27 13.93
C GLU A 333 18.86 -13.92 13.41
N PRO A 334 20.09 -13.50 13.78
CA PRO A 334 20.71 -12.27 13.28
C PRO A 334 20.84 -12.22 11.75
N LEU A 335 20.73 -11.01 11.18
CA LEU A 335 20.69 -10.80 9.73
C LEU A 335 22.06 -10.55 9.08
N ASP A 336 23.09 -10.17 9.84
CA ASP A 336 24.38 -9.71 9.28
C ASP A 336 25.03 -10.73 8.33
N GLY A 337 25.16 -11.99 8.75
CA GLY A 337 25.69 -13.07 7.89
C GLY A 337 24.74 -13.50 6.77
N ARG A 338 23.48 -13.04 6.78
CA ARG A 338 22.51 -13.27 5.71
C ARG A 338 22.71 -12.28 4.56
N LEU A 339 23.17 -11.06 4.86
CA LEU A 339 23.46 -10.04 3.84
C LEU A 339 24.64 -10.45 2.94
N GLU A 340 25.64 -11.15 3.49
CA GLU A 340 26.79 -11.64 2.72
C GLU A 340 26.40 -12.68 1.65
N ARG A 341 25.24 -13.32 1.79
CA ARG A 341 24.74 -14.34 0.85
C ARG A 341 24.01 -13.77 -0.35
N ILE A 342 23.59 -12.50 -0.28
CA ILE A 342 22.83 -11.84 -1.34
C ILE A 342 23.58 -11.87 -2.67
N ASP A 343 24.90 -11.64 -2.64
CA ASP A 343 25.72 -11.62 -3.86
C ASP A 343 25.64 -12.92 -4.67
N ALA A 344 25.63 -14.08 -4.00
CA ALA A 344 25.48 -15.36 -4.69
C ALA A 344 24.03 -15.59 -5.15
N ALA A 345 23.05 -15.19 -4.34
CA ALA A 345 21.64 -15.45 -4.61
C ALA A 345 21.05 -14.56 -5.72
N ILE A 346 21.57 -13.35 -5.90
CA ILE A 346 21.10 -12.39 -6.92
C ILE A 346 21.32 -12.89 -8.35
N ARG A 347 22.35 -13.74 -8.55
CA ARG A 347 22.73 -14.28 -9.86
C ARG A 347 21.90 -15.48 -10.33
N ARG A 348 20.93 -15.95 -9.54
CA ARG A 348 20.05 -17.06 -9.97
C ARG A 348 19.25 -16.62 -11.20
N PRO A 349 19.17 -17.39 -12.30
CA PRO A 349 18.63 -16.89 -13.58
C PRO A 349 17.24 -16.25 -13.50
N GLY A 350 16.30 -16.88 -12.79
CA GLY A 350 14.94 -16.35 -12.61
C GLY A 350 14.88 -15.11 -11.71
N VAL A 351 15.80 -14.98 -10.75
CA VAL A 351 15.89 -13.86 -9.83
C VAL A 351 16.57 -12.66 -10.50
N ALA A 352 17.70 -12.89 -11.18
CA ALA A 352 18.44 -11.86 -11.91
C ALA A 352 17.57 -11.20 -12.99
N ALA A 353 16.83 -11.99 -13.76
CA ALA A 353 15.94 -11.45 -14.80
C ALA A 353 14.81 -10.59 -14.20
N ASP A 354 14.25 -11.01 -13.07
CA ASP A 354 13.13 -10.31 -12.43
C ASP A 354 13.58 -9.00 -11.76
N LEU A 355 14.79 -8.98 -11.18
CA LEU A 355 15.46 -7.80 -10.61
C LEU A 355 15.92 -6.80 -11.67
N HIS A 356 16.45 -7.28 -12.80
CA HIS A 356 16.79 -6.42 -13.94
C HIS A 356 15.56 -5.67 -14.47
N ALA A 357 14.36 -6.25 -14.39
CA ALA A 357 13.13 -5.57 -14.80
C ALA A 357 12.84 -4.28 -14.01
N VAL A 358 13.48 -4.09 -12.84
CA VAL A 358 13.46 -2.87 -12.02
C VAL A 358 14.86 -2.27 -11.84
N ASN A 359 15.77 -2.57 -12.77
CA ASN A 359 17.14 -2.03 -12.84
C ASN A 359 18.00 -2.33 -11.59
N VAL A 360 17.72 -3.42 -10.88
CA VAL A 360 18.60 -3.94 -9.82
C VAL A 360 19.61 -4.87 -10.47
N ASP A 361 20.67 -4.29 -11.04
CA ASP A 361 21.62 -5.00 -11.91
C ASP A 361 22.87 -5.52 -11.17
N ASP A 362 23.09 -5.07 -9.94
CA ASP A 362 24.24 -5.44 -9.13
C ASP A 362 23.93 -5.45 -7.62
N THR A 363 24.81 -6.13 -6.87
CA THR A 363 24.71 -6.27 -5.41
C THR A 363 24.79 -4.92 -4.70
N PHE A 364 25.56 -3.96 -5.23
CA PHE A 364 25.67 -2.62 -4.63
C PHE A 364 24.35 -1.86 -4.70
N SER A 365 23.65 -1.90 -5.83
CA SER A 365 22.36 -1.23 -6.04
C SER A 365 21.32 -1.72 -5.02
N LEU A 366 21.27 -3.03 -4.76
CA LEU A 366 20.40 -3.61 -3.74
C LEU A 366 20.85 -3.25 -2.31
N LEU A 367 22.11 -3.50 -1.96
CA LEU A 367 22.61 -3.28 -0.59
C LEU A 367 22.70 -1.79 -0.22
N SER A 368 22.79 -0.90 -1.20
CA SER A 368 22.78 0.54 -0.98
C SER A 368 21.41 1.07 -0.57
N LEU A 369 20.35 0.25 -0.57
CA LEU A 369 19.05 0.57 0.02
C LEU A 369 19.02 0.35 1.55
N TYR A 370 20.03 -0.32 2.12
CA TYR A 370 20.13 -0.48 3.56
C TYR A 370 20.27 0.88 4.27
N VAL A 371 19.46 1.08 5.30
CA VAL A 371 19.50 2.26 6.16
C VAL A 371 20.19 1.95 7.48
N ALA A 372 19.62 1.03 8.27
CA ALA A 372 20.11 0.69 9.60
C ALA A 372 19.58 -0.68 10.05
N GLY A 373 20.23 -1.25 11.06
CA GLY A 373 19.84 -2.52 11.66
C GLY A 373 20.31 -2.64 13.10
N GLY A 374 19.83 -3.68 13.78
CA GLY A 374 20.19 -4.00 15.16
C GLY A 374 20.07 -2.81 16.12
N ARG A 375 21.13 -2.56 16.90
CA ARG A 375 21.15 -1.51 17.94
C ARG A 375 20.83 -0.11 17.42
N ARG A 376 21.23 0.19 16.18
CA ARG A 376 21.00 1.52 15.62
C ARG A 376 19.53 1.77 15.31
N LEU A 377 18.87 0.77 14.74
CA LEU A 377 17.44 0.83 14.47
C LEU A 377 16.63 0.88 15.77
N ALA A 378 17.07 0.14 16.80
CA ALA A 378 16.52 0.24 18.15
C ALA A 378 16.74 1.64 18.78
N GLY A 379 17.90 2.26 18.53
CA GLY A 379 18.22 3.62 18.99
C GLY A 379 17.33 4.69 18.34
N TYR A 380 17.09 4.60 17.03
CA TYR A 380 16.17 5.50 16.31
C TYR A 380 14.77 5.49 16.91
N SER A 381 14.28 4.31 17.28
CA SER A 381 12.93 4.09 17.81
C SER A 381 12.86 4.10 19.35
N ALA A 382 13.96 4.48 20.02
CA ALA A 382 14.01 4.55 21.48
C ALA A 382 12.99 5.57 22.02
N GLY A 383 12.22 5.16 23.04
CA GLY A 383 11.18 5.98 23.66
C GLY A 383 9.89 6.14 22.84
N ALA A 384 9.81 5.59 21.63
CA ALA A 384 8.59 5.66 20.82
C ALA A 384 7.48 4.75 21.39
N VAL A 385 6.23 5.17 21.19
CA VAL A 385 5.04 4.42 21.59
C VAL A 385 5.06 3.03 20.94
N ARG A 386 4.68 2.00 21.70
CA ARG A 386 4.50 0.63 21.17
C ARG A 386 3.05 0.43 20.78
N GLN A 387 2.83 -0.04 19.55
CA GLN A 387 1.49 -0.42 19.10
C GLN A 387 1.17 -1.80 19.69
N THR A 388 0.08 -1.86 20.44
CA THR A 388 -0.46 -3.10 21.00
C THR A 388 -1.95 -3.14 20.72
N ASP A 389 -2.56 -4.31 20.77
CA ASP A 389 -4.01 -4.43 20.56
C ASP A 389 -4.82 -3.57 21.55
N ASP A 390 -4.34 -3.44 22.79
CA ASP A 390 -4.99 -2.61 23.83
C ASP A 390 -4.68 -1.11 23.69
N ARG A 391 -3.63 -0.76 22.93
CA ARG A 391 -3.17 0.62 22.72
C ARG A 391 -2.73 0.82 21.28
N LEU A 392 -3.72 0.87 20.40
CA LEU A 392 -3.55 1.04 18.96
C LEU A 392 -3.58 2.52 18.57
N ALA A 393 -2.60 3.28 19.03
CA ALA A 393 -2.54 4.72 18.78
C ALA A 393 -2.50 5.06 17.28
N LEU A 394 -1.85 4.19 16.47
CA LEU A 394 -1.68 4.39 15.04
C LEU A 394 -3.01 4.47 14.27
N GLU A 395 -4.06 3.78 14.73
CA GLU A 395 -5.41 3.82 14.14
C GLU A 395 -6.01 5.23 14.17
N TYR A 396 -5.54 6.10 15.07
CA TYR A 396 -6.05 7.47 15.25
C TYR A 396 -5.04 8.55 14.86
N SER A 397 -3.74 8.33 15.15
CA SER A 397 -2.70 9.28 14.80
C SER A 397 -2.41 9.31 13.29
N ALA A 398 -2.39 8.16 12.62
CA ALA A 398 -2.09 8.10 11.19
C ALA A 398 -3.15 8.82 10.32
N PRO A 399 -4.47 8.62 10.50
CA PRO A 399 -5.48 9.39 9.76
C PRO A 399 -5.40 10.90 9.99
N SER A 400 -4.98 11.32 11.18
CA SER A 400 -4.79 12.74 11.49
C SER A 400 -3.57 13.35 10.77
N ALA A 401 -2.61 12.52 10.37
CA ALA A 401 -1.36 12.94 9.74
C ALA A 401 -1.41 12.94 8.20
N ILE A 402 -2.49 12.46 7.56
CA ILE A 402 -2.54 12.25 6.09
C ILE A 402 -2.40 13.53 5.26
N TYR A 403 -2.66 14.70 5.85
CA TYR A 403 -2.50 16.01 5.21
C TYR A 403 -1.27 16.77 5.72
N GLY A 404 -0.42 16.11 6.51
CA GLY A 404 0.79 16.70 7.07
C GLY A 404 1.88 16.92 6.00
N ARG A 405 2.75 17.92 6.22
CA ARG A 405 3.89 18.23 5.34
C ARG A 405 5.09 17.26 5.50
N SER A 406 4.90 16.12 6.16
CA SER A 406 5.96 15.32 6.79
C SER A 406 6.67 14.32 5.87
N THR A 407 6.33 14.25 4.58
CA THR A 407 6.97 13.35 3.61
C THR A 407 8.49 13.48 3.60
N ASN A 408 8.99 14.73 3.57
CA ASN A 408 10.43 14.99 3.50
C ASN A 408 11.12 14.75 4.85
N GLU A 409 10.44 14.95 5.98
CA GLU A 409 11.06 14.82 7.30
C GLU A 409 11.48 13.38 7.61
N ASN A 410 10.63 12.40 7.27
CA ASN A 410 10.95 10.99 7.52
C ASN A 410 12.11 10.51 6.63
N LEU A 411 12.11 10.87 5.35
CA LEU A 411 13.21 10.54 4.44
C LEU A 411 14.53 11.12 4.96
N GLU A 412 14.57 12.42 5.30
CA GLU A 412 15.76 13.07 5.83
C GLU A 412 16.29 12.39 7.11
N ARG A 413 15.38 12.02 8.04
CA ARG A 413 15.75 11.30 9.27
C ARG A 413 16.33 9.92 8.98
N LEU A 414 15.76 9.18 8.03
CA LEU A 414 16.29 7.87 7.63
C LEU A 414 17.65 8.01 6.93
N LEU A 415 17.84 9.01 6.06
CA LEU A 415 19.13 9.28 5.43
C LEU A 415 20.20 9.69 6.47
N HIS A 416 19.84 10.51 7.47
CA HIS A 416 20.72 10.81 8.60
C HIS A 416 21.04 9.55 9.43
N LEU A 417 20.03 8.69 9.64
CA LEU A 417 20.22 7.39 10.28
C LEU A 417 21.13 6.45 9.48
N ARG A 418 21.39 6.69 8.20
CA ARG A 418 22.35 5.90 7.41
C ARG A 418 23.81 6.28 7.68
N GLN A 419 24.11 7.54 8.02
CA GLN A 419 25.49 8.10 7.98
C GLN A 419 26.40 7.83 9.21
N GLY A 420 25.96 7.07 10.20
CA GLY A 420 26.67 6.86 11.51
C GLY A 420 27.38 5.49 11.67
N GLU A 421 27.22 4.78 12.80
CA GLU A 421 27.85 3.46 13.11
C GLU A 421 28.05 2.53 11.89
N PRO A 422 29.16 1.78 11.84
CA PRO A 422 29.55 1.02 10.65
C PRO A 422 28.47 0.00 10.28
N ALA A 423 27.99 0.09 9.04
CA ALA A 423 27.08 -0.88 8.46
C ALA A 423 27.72 -2.29 8.44
N PRO A 424 26.91 -3.36 8.35
CA PRO A 424 27.41 -4.72 8.20
C PRO A 424 28.49 -4.85 7.10
N ARG A 425 29.37 -5.84 7.27
CA ARG A 425 30.54 -6.04 6.39
C ARG A 425 30.15 -6.11 4.91
N ALA A 426 29.07 -6.82 4.57
CA ALA A 426 28.56 -6.92 3.20
C ALA A 426 28.28 -5.55 2.56
N ILE A 427 27.65 -4.64 3.31
CA ILE A 427 27.29 -3.31 2.81
C ILE A 427 28.54 -2.44 2.67
N THR A 428 29.42 -2.46 3.67
CA THR A 428 30.65 -1.66 3.63
C THR A 428 31.64 -2.15 2.58
N SER A 429 31.68 -3.46 2.29
CA SER A 429 32.54 -4.01 1.23
C SER A 429 32.05 -3.61 -0.15
N GLU A 430 30.74 -3.69 -0.42
CA GLU A 430 30.18 -3.27 -1.70
C GLU A 430 30.31 -1.76 -1.91
N ALA A 431 30.02 -0.95 -0.89
CA ALA A 431 30.17 0.51 -0.98
C ALA A 431 31.62 0.96 -1.26
N LYS A 432 32.62 0.24 -0.75
CA LYS A 432 34.04 0.54 -1.03
C LYS A 432 34.50 0.14 -2.43
N ARG A 433 33.84 -0.86 -3.04
CA ARG A 433 34.17 -1.37 -4.37
C ARG A 433 33.43 -0.64 -5.48
N ALA A 434 32.30 -0.01 -5.17
CA ALA A 434 31.46 0.70 -6.12
C ALA A 434 32.23 1.82 -6.82
N GLY A 435 32.40 1.68 -8.14
CA GLY A 435 32.93 2.69 -9.03
C GLY A 435 31.80 3.45 -9.73
N ALA A 436 32.14 4.22 -10.77
CA ALA A 436 31.16 5.01 -11.50
C ALA A 436 29.99 4.16 -12.02
N ARG A 437 30.28 2.96 -12.56
CA ARG A 437 29.26 2.03 -13.08
C ARG A 437 28.20 1.67 -12.03
N GLU A 438 28.62 1.25 -10.84
CA GLU A 438 27.67 0.84 -9.77
C GLU A 438 26.83 2.03 -9.30
N TRP A 439 27.40 3.24 -9.26
CA TRP A 439 26.64 4.46 -8.97
C TRP A 439 25.66 4.84 -10.10
N THR A 440 26.04 4.64 -11.37
CA THR A 440 25.12 4.78 -12.51
C THR A 440 23.95 3.81 -12.42
N ASN A 441 24.22 2.54 -12.09
CA ASN A 441 23.20 1.51 -11.92
C ASN A 441 22.22 1.85 -10.79
N ARG A 442 22.74 2.25 -9.61
CA ARG A 442 21.90 2.75 -8.52
C ARG A 442 21.06 3.96 -8.95
N GLY A 443 21.65 4.90 -9.69
CA GLY A 443 20.96 6.05 -10.24
C GLY A 443 19.79 5.66 -11.15
N ARG A 444 20.00 4.73 -12.08
CA ARG A 444 18.96 4.20 -12.98
C ARG A 444 17.84 3.50 -12.20
N MET A 445 18.19 2.65 -11.24
CA MET A 445 17.25 1.97 -10.36
C MET A 445 16.33 2.97 -9.67
N LEU A 446 16.89 3.98 -9.01
CA LEU A 446 16.13 4.99 -8.29
C LEU A 446 15.31 5.87 -9.23
N LEU A 447 15.85 6.22 -10.41
CA LEU A 447 15.12 7.00 -11.41
C LEU A 447 13.87 6.26 -11.89
N SER A 448 13.97 4.95 -12.10
CA SER A 448 12.83 4.11 -12.50
C SER A 448 11.78 3.92 -11.41
N ALA A 449 12.18 4.09 -10.14
CA ALA A 449 11.31 4.07 -8.98
C ALA A 449 10.81 5.48 -8.59
N GLU A 450 10.99 6.47 -9.48
CA GLU A 450 10.59 7.88 -9.29
C GLU A 450 11.23 8.55 -8.05
N ALA A 451 12.32 7.99 -7.53
CA ALA A 451 13.13 8.52 -6.45
C ALA A 451 14.15 9.54 -7.01
N PHE A 452 13.64 10.63 -7.57
CA PHE A 452 14.42 11.56 -8.40
C PHE A 452 15.56 12.25 -7.63
N GLY A 453 15.37 12.56 -6.35
CA GLY A 453 16.40 13.20 -5.52
C GLY A 453 17.55 12.24 -5.22
N LEU A 454 17.24 11.02 -4.81
CA LEU A 454 18.26 9.99 -4.54
C LEU A 454 18.95 9.50 -5.82
N ALA A 455 18.22 9.45 -6.94
CA ALA A 455 18.78 9.17 -8.26
C ALA A 455 19.80 10.23 -8.65
N TYR A 456 19.44 11.51 -8.50
CA TYR A 456 20.32 12.65 -8.78
C TYR A 456 21.64 12.55 -7.98
N ASP A 457 21.55 12.36 -6.66
CA ASP A 457 22.75 12.30 -5.82
C ASP A 457 23.66 11.11 -6.19
N SER A 458 23.06 9.97 -6.58
CA SER A 458 23.80 8.81 -7.05
C SER A 458 24.51 9.07 -8.39
N LEU A 459 23.87 9.80 -9.30
CA LEU A 459 24.40 10.11 -10.63
C LEU A 459 25.47 11.21 -10.59
N VAL A 460 25.33 12.21 -9.70
CA VAL A 460 26.41 13.16 -9.41
C VAL A 460 27.66 12.40 -8.98
N ARG A 461 27.51 11.41 -8.07
CA ARG A 461 28.65 10.60 -7.63
C ARG A 461 29.26 9.78 -8.76
N ALA A 462 28.44 9.22 -9.66
CA ALA A 462 28.92 8.49 -10.83
C ALA A 462 29.75 9.39 -11.76
N VAL A 463 29.25 10.59 -12.07
CA VAL A 463 29.91 11.58 -12.94
C VAL A 463 31.19 12.12 -12.30
N GLU A 464 31.23 12.35 -10.99
CA GLU A 464 32.46 12.75 -10.29
C GLU A 464 33.56 11.69 -10.37
N LEU A 465 33.18 10.41 -10.36
CA LEU A 465 34.11 9.28 -10.45
C LEU A 465 34.60 9.07 -11.89
N GLU A 466 33.72 9.25 -12.89
CA GLU A 466 34.04 9.09 -14.31
C GLU A 466 33.30 10.15 -15.16
N PRO A 467 33.87 11.36 -15.30
CA PRO A 467 33.19 12.49 -15.95
C PRO A 467 32.87 12.30 -17.45
N GLY A 468 33.53 11.35 -18.11
CA GLY A 468 33.37 11.08 -19.55
C GLY A 468 32.32 10.02 -19.89
N ARG A 469 31.54 9.54 -18.92
CA ARG A 469 30.54 8.49 -19.12
C ARG A 469 29.20 9.07 -19.57
N ASP A 470 28.93 9.04 -20.87
CA ASP A 470 27.70 9.56 -21.51
C ASP A 470 26.42 9.12 -20.82
N GLU A 471 26.32 7.83 -20.48
CA GLU A 471 25.14 7.25 -19.84
C GLU A 471 24.83 7.88 -18.46
N SER A 472 25.86 8.26 -17.70
CA SER A 472 25.64 8.88 -16.39
C SER A 472 25.15 10.32 -16.52
N LEU A 473 25.61 11.03 -17.56
CA LEU A 473 25.21 12.39 -17.85
C LEU A 473 23.76 12.47 -18.34
N ASP A 474 23.35 11.60 -19.28
CA ASP A 474 21.96 11.52 -19.74
C ASP A 474 20.98 11.26 -18.58
N LEU A 475 21.31 10.29 -17.73
CA LEU A 475 20.49 9.99 -16.57
C LEU A 475 20.49 11.15 -15.57
N LEU A 476 21.63 11.84 -15.38
CA LEU A 476 21.74 12.98 -14.48
C LEU A 476 20.85 14.15 -14.92
N GLU A 477 20.82 14.46 -16.22
CA GLU A 477 19.95 15.49 -16.78
C GLU A 477 18.47 15.19 -16.53
N ARG A 478 18.06 13.95 -16.78
CA ARG A 478 16.68 13.49 -16.53
C ARG A 478 16.31 13.60 -15.05
N ALA A 479 17.20 13.16 -14.16
CA ALA A 479 16.99 13.28 -12.72
C ALA A 479 16.93 14.76 -12.28
N ALA A 480 17.83 15.60 -12.81
CA ALA A 480 17.91 17.02 -12.50
C ALA A 480 16.64 17.79 -12.90
N GLY A 481 16.08 17.47 -14.08
CA GLY A 481 14.81 18.03 -14.53
C GLY A 481 13.65 17.63 -13.62
N ALA A 482 13.59 16.36 -13.22
CA ALA A 482 12.52 15.83 -12.39
C ALA A 482 12.56 16.34 -10.94
N CYS A 483 13.75 16.54 -10.36
CA CYS A 483 13.91 17.05 -8.98
C CYS A 483 14.16 18.57 -8.90
N GLY A 484 14.11 19.29 -10.02
CA GLY A 484 14.30 20.75 -10.05
C GLY A 484 15.73 21.24 -9.78
N ARG A 485 16.74 20.37 -9.93
CA ARG A 485 18.17 20.67 -9.67
C ARG A 485 18.98 20.95 -10.94
N VAL A 486 18.32 21.40 -12.01
CA VAL A 486 18.98 21.82 -13.26
C VAL A 486 20.09 22.86 -13.01
N PRO A 487 19.90 23.93 -12.18
CA PRO A 487 20.96 24.90 -11.93
C PRO A 487 22.19 24.33 -11.21
N ASP A 488 22.01 23.37 -10.31
CA ASP A 488 23.13 22.66 -9.64
C ASP A 488 23.93 21.84 -10.65
N THR A 489 23.22 21.23 -11.59
CA THR A 489 23.80 20.39 -12.65
C THR A 489 24.62 21.20 -13.63
N ILE A 490 24.11 22.35 -14.07
CA ILE A 490 24.87 23.28 -14.92
C ILE A 490 26.18 23.67 -14.23
N ARG A 491 26.15 24.06 -12.94
CA ARG A 491 27.36 24.39 -12.18
C ARG A 491 28.34 23.21 -12.08
N LEU A 492 27.84 21.99 -11.93
CA LEU A 492 28.69 20.79 -11.91
C LEU A 492 29.38 20.60 -13.27
N LEU A 493 28.63 20.65 -14.37
CA LEU A 493 29.14 20.46 -15.73
C LEU A 493 30.13 21.57 -16.12
N GLU A 494 29.86 22.82 -15.76
CA GLU A 494 30.79 23.95 -15.95
C GLU A 494 32.13 23.70 -15.25
N ARG A 495 32.09 23.21 -13.99
CA ARG A 495 33.31 22.86 -13.27
C ARG A 495 34.06 21.71 -13.95
N LEU A 496 33.37 20.67 -14.41
CA LEU A 496 33.98 19.54 -15.08
C LEU A 496 34.63 19.95 -16.41
N ALA A 497 33.94 20.76 -17.21
CA ALA A 497 34.47 21.30 -18.47
C ALA A 497 35.64 22.27 -18.27
N ALA A 498 35.68 22.99 -17.15
CA ALA A 498 36.81 23.84 -16.78
C ALA A 498 38.05 23.04 -16.35
N VAL A 499 37.86 21.89 -15.69
CA VAL A 499 38.95 21.00 -15.25
C VAL A 499 39.50 20.18 -16.42
N ASP A 500 38.62 19.70 -17.31
CA ASP A 500 39.01 18.98 -18.53
C ASP A 500 38.30 19.59 -19.76
N PRO A 501 38.99 20.49 -20.50
CA PRO A 501 38.45 21.12 -21.71
C PRO A 501 38.09 20.14 -22.84
N TYR A 502 38.58 18.90 -22.77
CA TYR A 502 38.32 17.83 -23.75
C TYR A 502 37.18 16.89 -23.33
N ASN A 503 36.50 17.15 -22.21
CA ASN A 503 35.30 16.42 -21.83
C ASN A 503 34.13 16.80 -22.76
N VAL A 504 34.10 16.18 -23.95
CA VAL A 504 33.07 16.36 -24.97
C VAL A 504 31.67 16.07 -24.41
N PRO A 505 31.45 14.98 -23.64
CA PRO A 505 30.14 14.69 -23.06
C PRO A 505 29.60 15.81 -22.18
N ALA A 506 30.40 16.35 -21.25
CA ALA A 506 29.97 17.43 -20.38
C ALA A 506 29.67 18.73 -21.14
N ARG A 507 30.37 19.00 -22.25
CA ARG A 507 30.12 20.18 -23.09
C ARG A 507 28.88 20.03 -23.96
N LEU A 508 28.57 18.82 -24.42
CA LEU A 508 27.32 18.51 -25.11
C LEU A 508 26.12 18.62 -24.18
N ALA A 509 26.24 18.16 -22.93
CA ALA A 509 25.20 18.32 -21.90
C ALA A 509 24.91 19.80 -21.54
N LEU A 510 25.88 20.70 -21.75
CA LEU A 510 25.74 22.14 -21.50
C LEU A 510 25.13 22.93 -22.67
N SER A 511 25.17 22.38 -23.90
CA SER A 511 24.68 23.03 -25.11
C SER A 511 23.22 22.73 -25.37
#